data_AF-L1I730-F1
#
_entry.id   AF-L1I730-F1
#
_cell.length_a   1.000
_cell.length_b   1.000
_cell.length_c   1.000
_cell.angle_alpha   90.00
_cell.angle_beta   90.00
_cell.angle_gamma   90.00
#
_symmetry.space_group_name_H-M   'P 1'
#
loop_
_entity.id
_entity.type
_entity.pdbx_description
1 polymer ?
#
loop_
_entity_poly.entity_id
_entity_poly.type
_entity_poly.pdbx_seq_one_letter_code
_entity_poly.pdbx_strand_id
1 'polypeptide(L)'
;MRKVWELWTTAILNSLSNFLVLPAIRIAHRPPLRDGTMEFRVMFAIFGLISSSLYHFCEPLGIRVLNMNDGQWHRLDNVAAIMCFVNLFVYLSDFREEWHGEYLKYFMLGLTLILQESGPWELKNTLVPILIAACFPFLRYILARKKPDYDWRNFYLGWGLMGVAFVFFVNG
;
A
#
# COMPACT_ATOMS: atom_id res chain seq x y z
N MET A 1 -11.55 -31.50 -2.57
CA MET A 1 -11.86 -30.53 -3.64
C MET A 1 -12.88 -29.55 -3.08
N ARG A 2 -12.60 -28.24 -3.12
CA ARG A 2 -13.59 -27.22 -2.73
C ARG A 2 -14.75 -27.22 -3.73
N LYS A 3 -15.96 -26.95 -3.27
CA LYS A 3 -17.14 -26.85 -4.15
C LYS A 3 -17.04 -25.56 -4.95
N VAL A 4 -17.59 -25.54 -6.18
CA VAL A 4 -17.55 -24.36 -7.06
C VAL A 4 -18.10 -23.11 -6.36
N TRP A 5 -19.21 -23.23 -5.62
CA TRP A 5 -19.78 -22.10 -4.89
C TRP A 5 -18.85 -21.57 -3.79
N GLU A 6 -18.06 -22.42 -3.13
CA GLU A 6 -17.09 -22.00 -2.11
C GLU A 6 -16.00 -21.11 -2.73
N LEU A 7 -15.50 -21.47 -3.90
CA LEU A 7 -14.49 -20.69 -4.64
C LEU A 7 -15.01 -19.30 -5.00
N TRP A 8 -16.23 -19.22 -5.55
CA TRP A 8 -16.88 -17.96 -5.90
C TRP A 8 -17.17 -17.10 -4.66
N THR A 9 -17.65 -17.70 -3.58
CA THR A 9 -17.90 -16.96 -2.33
C THR A 9 -16.59 -16.40 -1.77
N THR A 10 -15.50 -17.17 -1.73
CA THR A 10 -14.18 -16.67 -1.31
C THR A 10 -13.70 -15.53 -2.20
N ALA A 11 -13.77 -15.69 -3.52
CA ALA A 11 -13.36 -14.66 -4.47
C ALA A 11 -14.10 -13.34 -4.23
N ILE A 12 -15.44 -13.39 -4.15
CA ILE A 12 -16.28 -12.21 -3.97
C ILE A 12 -16.04 -11.56 -2.61
N LEU A 13 -16.02 -12.34 -1.51
CA LEU A 13 -15.85 -11.78 -0.17
C LEU A 13 -14.48 -11.13 0.01
N ASN A 14 -13.41 -11.75 -0.50
CA ASN A 14 -12.06 -11.19 -0.41
C ASN A 14 -11.90 -9.95 -1.30
N SER A 15 -12.50 -9.92 -2.50
CA SER A 15 -12.48 -8.71 -3.33
C SER A 15 -13.29 -7.58 -2.68
N LEU A 16 -14.47 -7.87 -2.11
CA LEU A 16 -15.30 -6.84 -1.49
C LEU A 16 -14.72 -6.30 -0.18
N SER A 17 -14.00 -7.11 0.60
CA SER A 17 -13.37 -6.65 1.84
C SER A 17 -12.33 -5.55 1.58
N ASN A 18 -11.69 -5.52 0.40
CA ASN A 18 -10.77 -4.45 0.03
C ASN A 18 -11.44 -3.08 -0.08
N PHE A 19 -12.73 -3.02 -0.41
CA PHE A 19 -13.48 -1.76 -0.48
C PHE A 19 -13.68 -1.10 0.89
N LEU A 20 -13.41 -1.81 1.99
CA LEU A 20 -13.34 -1.23 3.32
C LEU A 20 -12.25 -0.16 3.46
N VAL A 21 -11.31 -0.07 2.50
CA VAL A 21 -10.30 1.00 2.43
C VAL A 21 -10.85 2.33 1.91
N LEU A 22 -12.03 2.37 1.26
CA LEU A 22 -12.58 3.59 0.65
C LEU A 22 -12.71 4.78 1.61
N PRO A 23 -13.17 4.62 2.87
CA PRO A 23 -13.18 5.72 3.83
C PRO A 23 -11.79 6.28 4.10
N ALA A 24 -10.76 5.43 4.18
CA ALA A 24 -9.38 5.86 4.35
C ALA A 24 -8.87 6.64 3.13
N ILE A 25 -9.21 6.20 1.91
CA ILE A 25 -8.92 6.95 0.67
C ILE A 25 -9.59 8.32 0.69
N ARG A 26 -10.87 8.38 1.09
CA ARG A 26 -11.62 9.65 1.18
C ARG A 26 -11.02 10.61 2.20
N ILE A 27 -10.56 10.10 3.34
CA ILE A 27 -9.90 10.93 4.37
C ILE A 27 -8.51 11.38 3.90
N ALA A 28 -7.77 10.50 3.20
CA ALA A 28 -6.47 10.83 2.63
C ALA A 28 -6.58 11.83 1.47
N HIS A 29 -7.71 11.87 0.77
CA HIS A 29 -8.01 12.85 -0.26
C HIS A 29 -8.27 14.22 0.38
N ARG A 30 -7.25 15.07 0.39
CA ARG A 30 -7.46 16.51 0.51
C ARG A 30 -8.09 17.04 -0.78
N PRO A 31 -8.89 18.12 -0.74
CA PRO A 31 -9.40 18.73 -1.97
C PRO A 31 -8.23 18.98 -2.93
N PRO A 32 -8.42 18.72 -4.24
CA PRO A 32 -7.34 18.70 -5.22
C PRO A 32 -6.49 19.96 -5.10
N LEU A 33 -5.18 19.79 -5.30
CA LEU A 33 -4.27 20.91 -5.52
C LEU A 33 -4.89 21.83 -6.57
N ARG A 34 -4.59 23.13 -6.48
CA ARG A 34 -5.21 24.20 -7.27
C ARG A 34 -5.12 23.99 -8.79
N ASP A 35 -4.34 23.01 -9.24
CA ASP A 35 -4.08 22.59 -10.61
C ASP A 35 -4.89 21.36 -11.08
N GLY A 36 -5.72 20.75 -10.23
CA GLY A 36 -6.54 19.59 -10.58
C GLY A 36 -5.77 18.26 -10.67
N THR A 37 -4.52 18.21 -10.20
CA THR A 37 -3.73 16.97 -10.19
C THR A 37 -4.18 16.04 -9.06
N MET A 38 -4.35 14.75 -9.37
CA MET A 38 -4.64 13.73 -8.36
C MET A 38 -3.33 13.37 -7.65
N GLU A 39 -3.30 13.50 -6.32
CA GLU A 39 -2.08 13.21 -5.56
C GLU A 39 -1.63 11.76 -5.76
N PHE A 40 -0.30 11.57 -5.88
CA PHE A 40 0.35 10.26 -6.00
C PHE A 40 -0.17 9.25 -4.96
N ARG A 41 -0.48 9.71 -3.75
CA ARG A 41 -1.00 8.89 -2.65
C ARG A 41 -2.37 8.28 -2.97
N VAL A 42 -3.27 9.10 -3.53
CA VAL A 42 -4.63 8.68 -3.90
C VAL A 42 -4.57 7.72 -5.09
N MET A 43 -3.69 8.00 -6.06
CA MET A 43 -3.44 7.09 -7.19
C MET A 43 -3.04 5.69 -6.70
N PHE A 44 -2.05 5.58 -5.82
CA PHE A 44 -1.60 4.28 -5.32
C PHE A 44 -2.61 3.60 -4.41
N ALA A 45 -3.44 4.35 -3.68
CA ALA A 45 -4.50 3.76 -2.87
C ALA A 45 -5.62 3.16 -3.74
N ILE A 46 -6.04 3.86 -4.81
CA ILE A 46 -7.01 3.34 -5.79
C ILE A 46 -6.40 2.15 -6.56
N PHE A 47 -5.13 2.28 -6.98
CA PHE A 47 -4.43 1.20 -7.66
C PHE A 47 -4.30 -0.04 -6.77
N GLY A 48 -4.00 0.12 -5.48
CA GLY A 48 -3.99 -0.96 -4.49
C GLY A 48 -5.34 -1.62 -4.31
N LEU A 49 -6.41 -0.82 -4.19
CA LEU A 49 -7.78 -1.35 -4.13
C LEU A 49 -8.09 -2.25 -5.34
N ILE A 50 -7.79 -1.77 -6.56
CA ILE A 50 -8.06 -2.52 -7.79
C ILE A 50 -7.19 -3.78 -7.87
N SER A 51 -5.88 -3.65 -7.69
CA SER A 51 -4.93 -4.77 -7.82
C SER A 51 -5.16 -5.85 -6.77
N SER A 52 -5.37 -5.49 -5.50
CA SER A 52 -5.73 -6.42 -4.42
C SER A 52 -7.04 -7.14 -4.70
N SER A 53 -8.08 -6.40 -5.12
CA SER A 53 -9.38 -6.98 -5.44
C SER A 53 -9.28 -8.00 -6.56
N LEU A 54 -8.50 -7.69 -7.61
CA LEU A 54 -8.31 -8.57 -8.76
C LEU A 54 -7.42 -9.78 -8.44
N TYR A 55 -6.38 -9.61 -7.61
CA TYR A 55 -5.57 -10.72 -7.11
C TYR A 55 -6.46 -11.74 -6.38
N HIS A 56 -7.19 -11.30 -5.36
CA HIS A 56 -8.06 -12.17 -4.57
C HIS A 56 -9.27 -12.71 -5.32
N PHE A 57 -9.68 -12.06 -6.42
CA PHE A 57 -10.70 -12.60 -7.31
C PHE A 57 -10.14 -13.75 -8.17
N CYS A 58 -8.95 -13.56 -8.73
CA CYS A 58 -8.37 -14.50 -9.69
C CYS A 58 -7.80 -15.76 -9.01
N GLU A 59 -7.17 -15.60 -7.85
CA GLU A 59 -6.47 -16.68 -7.13
C GLU A 59 -7.34 -17.93 -6.89
N PRO A 60 -8.51 -17.86 -6.20
CA PRO A 60 -9.33 -19.03 -5.94
C PRO A 60 -9.99 -19.61 -7.20
N LEU A 61 -10.18 -18.80 -8.25
CA LEU A 61 -10.86 -19.20 -9.48
C LEU A 61 -9.90 -19.74 -10.55
N GLY A 62 -8.59 -19.46 -10.44
CA GLY A 62 -7.59 -19.83 -11.45
C GLY A 62 -7.82 -19.17 -12.81
N ILE A 63 -8.53 -18.04 -12.84
CA ILE A 63 -8.86 -17.32 -14.08
C ILE A 63 -7.85 -16.20 -14.37
N ARG A 64 -7.85 -15.73 -15.61
CA ARG A 64 -7.09 -14.55 -16.02
C ARG A 64 -8.02 -13.36 -16.21
N VAL A 65 -7.62 -12.20 -15.71
CA VAL A 65 -8.28 -10.91 -15.94
C VAL A 65 -7.28 -9.98 -16.62
N LEU A 66 -7.69 -9.33 -17.71
CA LEU A 66 -6.80 -8.51 -18.57
C LEU A 66 -5.56 -9.29 -19.06
N ASN A 67 -5.73 -10.58 -19.35
CA ASN A 67 -4.66 -11.52 -19.73
C ASN A 67 -3.58 -11.75 -18.65
N MET A 68 -3.78 -11.25 -17.43
CA MET A 68 -2.90 -11.46 -16.30
C MET A 68 -3.39 -12.60 -15.41
N ASN A 69 -2.47 -13.43 -14.93
CA ASN A 69 -2.73 -14.47 -13.93
C ASN A 69 -2.67 -13.92 -12.49
N ASP A 70 -3.00 -14.77 -11.53
CA ASP A 70 -2.94 -14.52 -10.09
C ASP A 70 -1.56 -14.03 -9.63
N GLY A 71 -0.46 -14.64 -10.09
CA GLY A 71 0.90 -14.22 -9.74
C GLY A 71 1.26 -12.82 -10.25
N GLN A 72 0.75 -12.43 -11.43
CA GLN A 72 0.95 -11.08 -11.97
C GLN A 72 0.12 -10.04 -11.21
N TRP A 73 -1.12 -10.36 -10.82
CA TRP A 73 -1.93 -9.49 -9.97
C TRP A 73 -1.35 -9.36 -8.56
N HIS A 74 -0.85 -10.45 -7.98
CA HIS A 74 -0.15 -10.45 -6.69
C HIS A 74 1.06 -9.50 -6.70
N ARG A 75 1.83 -9.48 -7.79
CA ARG A 75 2.94 -8.53 -7.95
C ARG A 75 2.47 -7.08 -7.91
N LEU A 76 1.39 -6.74 -8.63
CA LEU A 76 0.85 -5.38 -8.64
C LEU A 76 0.29 -4.98 -7.27
N ASP A 77 -0.38 -5.91 -6.60
CA ASP A 77 -0.89 -5.72 -5.24
C ASP A 77 0.25 -5.41 -4.27
N ASN A 78 1.32 -6.21 -4.28
CA ASN A 78 2.51 -5.95 -3.48
C ASN A 78 3.13 -4.58 -3.79
N VAL A 79 3.28 -4.20 -5.06
CA VAL A 79 3.79 -2.87 -5.45
C VAL A 79 2.92 -1.78 -4.84
N ALA A 80 1.60 -1.90 -4.95
CA ALA A 80 0.69 -0.90 -4.42
C ALA A 80 0.75 -0.80 -2.90
N ALA A 81 0.73 -1.95 -2.20
CA ALA A 81 0.83 -2.02 -0.75
C ALA A 81 2.15 -1.41 -0.23
N ILE A 82 3.29 -1.76 -0.83
CA ILE A 82 4.60 -1.19 -0.50
C ILE A 82 4.57 0.32 -0.71
N MET A 83 4.00 0.80 -1.81
CA MET A 83 3.92 2.24 -2.08
C MET A 83 2.99 2.99 -1.12
N CYS A 84 1.96 2.34 -0.55
CA CYS A 84 1.19 2.90 0.56
C CYS A 84 2.06 3.12 1.81
N PHE A 85 2.93 2.16 2.17
CA PHE A 85 3.90 2.33 3.25
C PHE A 85 4.93 3.42 2.94
N VAL A 86 5.47 3.46 1.72
CA VAL A 86 6.38 4.52 1.28
C VAL A 86 5.73 5.88 1.44
N ASN A 87 4.48 6.05 0.97
CA ASN A 87 3.74 7.30 1.12
C ASN A 87 3.54 7.69 2.60
N LEU A 88 3.24 6.72 3.47
CA LEU A 88 3.16 6.94 4.91
C LEU A 88 4.49 7.43 5.48
N PHE A 89 5.61 6.76 5.19
CA PHE A 89 6.91 7.16 5.75
C PHE A 89 7.43 8.48 5.18
N VAL A 90 7.16 8.78 3.91
CA VAL A 90 7.46 10.08 3.30
C VAL A 90 6.62 11.18 3.95
N TYR A 91 5.34 10.93 4.23
CA TYR A 91 4.50 11.85 4.99
C TYR A 91 5.05 12.09 6.40
N LEU A 92 5.44 11.03 7.10
CA LEU A 92 6.06 11.15 8.42
C LEU A 92 7.42 11.87 8.34
N SER A 93 8.12 11.83 7.21
CA SER A 93 9.41 12.51 7.10
C SER A 93 9.33 14.04 7.13
N ASP A 94 8.14 14.65 7.08
CA ASP A 94 7.95 16.11 7.23
C ASP A 94 8.99 16.93 6.43
N PHE A 95 9.10 16.61 5.14
CA PHE A 95 10.03 17.31 4.24
C PHE A 95 9.60 18.77 4.12
N ARG A 96 10.56 19.68 4.26
CA ARG A 96 10.31 21.13 4.15
C ARG A 96 9.82 21.51 2.75
N GLU A 97 10.35 20.84 1.74
CA GLU A 97 10.05 21.11 0.34
C GLU A 97 9.45 19.85 -0.27
N GLU A 98 8.26 20.00 -0.86
CA GLU A 98 7.43 18.88 -1.33
C GLU A 98 8.15 18.02 -2.40
N TRP A 99 8.97 18.66 -3.24
CA TRP A 99 9.69 17.99 -4.33
C TRP A 99 10.65 16.89 -3.84
N HIS A 100 11.25 17.04 -2.65
CA HIS A 100 12.10 16.00 -2.06
C HIS A 100 11.30 14.71 -1.80
N GLY A 101 10.08 14.86 -1.27
CA GLY A 101 9.19 13.74 -1.01
C GLY A 101 8.74 13.06 -2.30
N GLU A 102 8.47 13.84 -3.36
CA GLU A 102 8.07 13.31 -4.66
C GLU A 102 9.21 12.51 -5.33
N TYR A 103 10.43 13.04 -5.41
CA TYR A 103 11.55 12.27 -5.98
C TYR A 103 11.83 10.99 -5.19
N LEU A 104 11.71 11.04 -3.87
CA LEU A 104 11.88 9.85 -3.04
C LEU A 104 10.80 8.80 -3.35
N LYS A 105 9.53 9.20 -3.53
CA LYS A 105 8.47 8.26 -3.94
C LYS A 105 8.76 7.62 -5.29
N TYR A 106 9.18 8.39 -6.29
CA TYR A 106 9.52 7.84 -7.61
C TYR A 106 10.74 6.91 -7.57
N PHE A 107 11.77 7.27 -6.81
CA PHE A 107 12.93 6.41 -6.58
C PHE A 107 12.52 5.09 -5.93
N MET A 108 11.72 5.16 -4.86
CA MET A 108 11.21 3.98 -4.15
C MET A 108 10.29 3.13 -5.02
N LEU A 109 9.49 3.75 -5.91
CA LEU A 109 8.70 3.02 -6.90
C LEU A 109 9.59 2.23 -7.85
N GLY A 110 10.64 2.85 -8.41
CA GLY A 110 11.61 2.16 -9.26
C GLY A 110 12.28 0.98 -8.56
N LEU A 111 12.74 1.18 -7.32
CA LEU A 111 13.31 0.10 -6.50
C LEU A 111 12.30 -1.03 -6.24
N THR A 112 11.06 -0.68 -5.90
CA THR A 112 10.00 -1.65 -5.62
C THR A 112 9.69 -2.48 -6.87
N LEU A 113 9.60 -1.85 -8.04
CA LEU A 113 9.38 -2.57 -9.31
C LEU A 113 10.51 -3.56 -9.59
N ILE A 114 11.77 -3.17 -9.41
CA ILE A 114 12.93 -4.06 -9.61
C ILE A 114 12.86 -5.28 -8.68
N LEU A 115 12.60 -5.06 -7.38
CA LEU A 115 12.55 -6.13 -6.38
C LEU A 115 11.35 -7.06 -6.61
N GLN A 116 10.18 -6.52 -6.93
CA GLN A 116 8.97 -7.31 -7.18
C GLN A 116 9.02 -8.05 -8.53
N GLU A 117 9.76 -7.54 -9.52
CA GLU A 117 10.07 -8.29 -10.74
C GLU A 117 10.99 -9.48 -10.45
N SER A 118 11.98 -9.30 -9.57
CA SER A 118 12.91 -10.37 -9.18
C SER A 118 12.22 -11.55 -8.48
N GLY A 119 11.09 -11.33 -7.80
CA GLY A 119 10.35 -12.39 -7.12
C GLY A 119 9.29 -11.82 -6.18
N PRO A 120 8.00 -11.80 -6.54
CA PRO A 120 6.97 -11.15 -5.73
C PRO A 120 6.62 -11.93 -4.45
N TRP A 121 6.83 -13.25 -4.43
CA TRP A 121 6.57 -14.12 -3.28
C TRP A 121 7.70 -14.14 -2.24
N GLU A 122 8.85 -13.59 -2.60
CA GLU A 122 10.01 -13.52 -1.73
C GLU A 122 9.79 -12.40 -0.70
N LEU A 123 9.53 -12.76 0.56
CA LEU A 123 9.26 -11.79 1.64
C LEU A 123 10.32 -10.66 1.71
N LYS A 124 11.59 -10.99 1.45
CA LYS A 124 12.68 -9.99 1.41
C LYS A 124 12.42 -8.88 0.38
N ASN A 125 11.85 -9.20 -0.78
CA ASN A 125 11.60 -8.23 -1.86
C ASN A 125 10.45 -7.28 -1.51
N THR A 126 9.60 -7.66 -0.56
CA THR A 126 8.54 -6.81 0.01
C THR A 126 9.04 -6.01 1.21
N LEU A 127 9.80 -6.62 2.13
CA LEU A 127 10.26 -5.96 3.34
C LEU A 127 11.38 -4.95 3.09
N VAL A 128 12.33 -5.23 2.20
CA VAL A 128 13.47 -4.33 1.92
C VAL A 128 13.04 -2.90 1.55
N PRO A 129 12.15 -2.65 0.57
CA PRO A 129 11.76 -1.30 0.23
C PRO A 129 10.99 -0.60 1.37
N ILE A 130 10.18 -1.34 2.13
CA ILE A 130 9.45 -0.82 3.29
C ILE A 130 10.44 -0.36 4.38
N LEU A 131 11.44 -1.19 4.70
CA LEU A 131 12.44 -0.88 5.73
C LEU A 131 13.33 0.31 5.31
N ILE A 132 13.73 0.39 4.04
CA ILE A 132 14.46 1.54 3.49
C ILE A 132 13.61 2.81 3.64
N ALA A 133 12.32 2.76 3.27
CA ALA A 133 11.41 3.90 3.41
C ALA A 133 11.23 4.31 4.89
N ALA A 134 11.13 3.34 5.79
CA ALA A 134 10.98 3.57 7.22
C ALA A 134 12.19 4.31 7.82
N CYS A 135 13.40 4.17 7.26
CA CYS A 135 14.59 4.88 7.74
C CYS A 135 14.50 6.41 7.58
N PHE A 136 13.80 6.92 6.56
CA PHE A 136 13.75 8.36 6.27
C PHE A 136 13.17 9.23 7.40
N PRO A 137 12.02 8.91 8.02
CA PRO A 137 11.52 9.70 9.13
C PRO A 137 12.47 9.69 10.33
N PHE A 138 13.17 8.56 10.61
CA PHE A 138 14.18 8.50 11.67
C PHE A 138 15.40 9.36 11.36
N LEU A 139 15.95 9.25 10.15
CA LEU A 139 17.08 10.07 9.71
C LEU A 139 16.73 11.55 9.76
N ARG A 140 15.53 11.92 9.30
CA ARG A 140 15.05 13.30 9.40
C ARG A 140 14.98 13.75 10.84
N TYR A 141 14.38 12.97 11.74
CA TYR A 141 14.26 13.32 13.14
C TYR A 141 15.64 13.60 13.77
N ILE A 142 16.62 12.75 13.49
CA ILE A 142 18.01 12.90 13.97
C ILE A 142 18.66 14.18 13.41
N LEU A 143 18.52 14.43 12.11
CA LEU A 143 19.16 15.56 11.42
C LEU A 143 18.48 16.90 11.74
N ALA A 144 17.15 16.93 11.80
CA ALA A 144 16.36 18.13 12.06
C ALA A 144 16.36 18.53 13.53
N ARG A 145 16.54 17.56 14.43
CA ARG A 145 16.33 17.70 15.89
C ARG A 145 14.98 18.33 16.26
N LYS A 146 14.00 18.24 15.36
CA LYS A 146 12.66 18.76 15.53
C LYS A 146 11.72 17.57 15.70
N LYS A 147 10.90 17.61 16.75
CA LYS A 147 9.79 16.66 16.87
C LYS A 147 8.78 16.95 15.76
N PRO A 148 8.38 15.95 14.99
CA PRO A 148 7.35 16.16 13.99
C PRO A 148 6.02 16.54 14.65
N ASP A 149 5.28 17.42 13.98
CA ASP A 149 4.00 17.93 14.44
C ASP A 149 2.86 17.10 13.83
N TYR A 150 2.59 15.94 14.43
CA TYR A 150 1.48 15.07 14.02
C TYR A 150 0.31 15.18 14.99
N ASP A 151 -0.87 14.84 14.50
CA ASP A 151 -1.97 14.43 15.37
C ASP A 151 -1.65 13.06 15.98
N TRP A 152 -1.00 13.08 17.14
CA TRP A 152 -0.58 11.88 17.87
C TRP A 152 -1.75 10.97 18.24
N ARG A 153 -2.94 11.52 18.48
CA ARG A 153 -4.13 10.74 18.81
C ARG A 153 -4.52 9.87 17.61
N ASN A 154 -4.65 10.48 16.43
CA ASN A 154 -4.97 9.75 15.21
C ASN A 154 -3.83 8.82 14.75
N PHE A 155 -2.57 9.21 15.00
CA PHE A 155 -1.41 8.37 14.75
C PHE A 155 -1.46 7.05 15.55
N TYR A 156 -1.68 7.11 16.87
CA TYR A 156 -1.78 5.91 17.69
C TYR A 156 -3.02 5.08 17.37
N LEU A 157 -4.15 5.73 17.04
CA LEU A 157 -5.35 5.03 16.58
C LEU A 157 -5.08 4.25 15.29
N GLY A 158 -4.41 4.88 14.32
CA GLY A 158 -4.03 4.23 13.06
C GLY A 158 -3.11 3.03 13.27
N TRP A 159 -2.09 3.16 14.11
CA TRP A 159 -1.22 2.05 14.48
C TRP A 159 -1.95 0.93 15.23
N GLY A 160 -2.88 1.28 16.12
CA GLY A 160 -3.75 0.31 16.80
C GLY A 160 -4.59 -0.50 15.81
N LEU A 161 -5.21 0.17 14.84
CA LEU A 161 -5.99 -0.47 13.77
C LEU A 161 -5.10 -1.37 12.89
N MET A 162 -3.90 -0.93 12.54
CA MET A 162 -2.93 -1.75 11.81
C MET A 162 -2.53 -3.00 12.61
N GLY A 163 -2.33 -2.89 13.92
CA GLY A 163 -2.04 -4.02 14.78
C GLY A 163 -3.18 -5.05 14.80
N VAL A 164 -4.43 -4.58 14.91
CA VAL A 164 -5.61 -5.45 14.82
C VAL A 164 -5.69 -6.12 13.45
N ALA A 165 -5.50 -5.36 12.36
CA ALA A 165 -5.48 -5.90 11.01
C ALA A 165 -4.39 -6.97 10.82
N PHE A 166 -3.20 -6.75 11.38
CA PHE A 166 -2.11 -7.72 11.36
C PHE A 166 -2.46 -9.03 12.08
N VAL A 167 -3.14 -8.96 13.23
CA VAL A 167 -3.61 -10.17 13.93
C VAL A 167 -4.60 -10.95 13.07
N PHE A 168 -5.55 -10.28 12.41
CA PHE A 168 -6.46 -10.95 11.49
C PHE A 168 -5.74 -11.53 10.27
N PHE A 169 -4.74 -10.83 9.73
CA PHE A 169 -3.93 -11.30 8.62
C PHE A 169 -3.10 -12.55 8.94
N VAL A 170 -2.56 -12.66 10.17
CA VAL A 170 -1.77 -13.83 10.59
C VAL A 170 -2.67 -15.05 10.86
N ASN A 171 -3.92 -14.83 11.27
CA ASN A 171 -4.85 -15.90 11.66
C ASN A 171 -5.84 -16.32 10.56
N GLY A 172 -5.91 -15.59 9.44
CA GLY A 172 -6.82 -15.84 8.33
C GLY A 172 -6.08 -16.31 7.08
#